data_AF-A0A7R9EHH3-F1
#
_entry.id   AF-A0A7R9EHH3-F1
#
_cell.length_a   1.000
_cell.length_b   1.000
_cell.length_c   1.000
_cell.angle_alpha   90.00
_cell.angle_beta   90.00
_cell.angle_gamma   90.00
#
_symmetry.space_group_name_H-M   'P 1'
#
loop_
_entity.id
_entity.type
_entity.pdbx_description
1 polymer ?
#
loop_
_entity_poly.entity_id
_entity_poly.type
_entity_poly.pdbx_seq_one_letter_code
_entity_poly.pdbx_strand_id
1 'polypeptide(L)'
;MLAWAQLAIMASDEPEDKIMDNVEKIQEEMQLVLHHEDLPEDVLIANALDVEKLRVMSPSDLIKLNICDDNQSANEYDFKKALDLLKYVPDDLDRSELGHQIWCKSILRDDWTNADVNSPIDTVQKTIFFKIVDLIGVMEESVEEFLPPLDRLLEAEELGSIKDNSTFQYLLRVGYEHIHRTLIDKD
;
A
#
# COMPACT_ATOMS: atom_id res chain seq x y z
N MET A 1 25.69 0.54 7.55
CA MET A 1 26.34 1.87 7.71
C MET A 1 25.45 2.87 8.47
N LEU A 2 24.14 2.94 8.18
CA LEU A 2 23.22 3.86 8.88
C LEU A 2 23.17 3.67 10.40
N ALA A 3 23.10 2.43 10.89
CA ALA A 3 23.14 2.14 12.33
C ALA A 3 24.40 2.68 13.04
N TRP A 4 25.55 2.73 12.34
CA TRP A 4 26.79 3.26 12.91
C TRP A 4 26.80 4.80 12.89
N ALA A 5 26.22 5.41 11.86
CA ALA A 5 26.02 6.86 11.81
C ALA A 5 25.07 7.33 12.93
N GLN A 6 23.99 6.59 13.18
CA GLN A 6 23.08 6.85 14.30
C GLN A 6 23.82 6.81 15.64
N LEU A 7 24.58 5.73 15.90
CA LEU A 7 25.36 5.60 17.13
C LEU A 7 26.41 6.70 17.28
N ALA A 8 27.06 7.12 16.19
CA ALA A 8 28.04 8.20 16.20
C ALA A 8 27.40 9.56 16.53
N ILE A 9 26.20 9.84 16.00
CA ILE A 9 25.46 11.08 16.28
C ILE A 9 24.94 11.09 17.72
N MET A 10 24.40 9.97 18.19
CA MET A 10 23.95 9.83 19.59
C MET A 10 25.09 9.95 20.60
N ALA A 11 26.31 9.60 20.21
CA ALA A 11 27.51 9.75 21.03
C ALA A 11 28.23 11.09 20.84
N SER A 12 27.71 11.99 20.00
CA SER A 12 28.29 13.31 19.75
C SER A 12 27.86 14.35 20.78
N ASP A 13 28.68 15.38 20.99
CA ASP A 13 28.39 16.51 21.89
C ASP A 13 27.52 17.60 21.21
N GLU A 14 26.72 17.24 20.20
CA GLU A 14 25.79 18.16 19.54
C GLU A 14 24.59 18.49 20.44
N PRO A 15 23.90 19.65 20.23
CA PRO A 15 22.69 19.96 20.98
C PRO A 15 21.61 18.90 20.72
N GLU A 16 20.87 18.53 21.79
CA GLU A 16 19.86 17.46 21.77
C GLU A 16 18.84 17.61 20.64
N ASP A 17 18.43 18.85 20.32
CA ASP A 17 17.50 19.12 19.21
C ASP A 17 18.06 18.66 17.85
N LYS A 18 19.35 18.90 17.58
CA LYS A 18 19.99 18.49 16.31
C LYS A 18 20.25 16.98 16.27
N ILE A 19 20.57 16.39 17.40
CA ILE A 19 20.71 14.94 17.53
C ILE A 19 19.38 14.28 17.19
N MET A 20 18.28 14.78 17.74
CA MET A 20 16.93 14.26 17.50
C MET A 20 16.53 14.36 16.03
N ASP A 21 16.66 15.53 15.41
CA ASP A 21 16.36 15.74 13.98
C ASP A 21 17.17 14.82 13.05
N ASN A 22 18.45 14.60 13.37
CA ASN A 22 19.32 13.75 12.55
C ASN A 22 19.06 12.27 12.78
N VAL A 23 18.72 11.86 14.01
CA VAL A 23 18.34 10.49 14.33
C VAL A 23 17.04 10.11 13.64
N GLU A 24 16.05 11.02 13.63
CA GLU A 24 14.76 10.81 12.94
C GLU A 24 14.99 10.57 11.43
N LYS A 25 15.76 11.41 10.77
CA LYS A 25 16.13 11.22 9.34
C LYS A 25 16.85 9.90 9.08
N ILE A 26 17.80 9.52 9.94
CA ILE A 26 18.50 8.24 9.77
C ILE A 26 17.55 7.06 9.99
N GLN A 27 16.62 7.19 10.93
CA GLN A 27 15.59 6.17 11.16
C GLN A 27 14.65 6.04 9.96
N GLU A 28 14.23 7.14 9.33
CA GLU A 28 13.44 7.12 8.09
C GLU A 28 14.17 6.42 6.95
N GLU A 29 15.44 6.76 6.72
CA GLU A 29 16.28 6.09 5.72
C GLU A 29 16.48 4.59 6.02
N MET A 30 16.59 4.24 7.31
CA MET A 30 16.72 2.84 7.73
C MET A 30 15.42 2.05 7.51
N GLN A 31 14.25 2.67 7.70
CA GLN A 31 12.96 2.05 7.36
C GLN A 31 12.85 1.78 5.86
N LEU A 32 13.28 2.71 5.01
CA LEU A 32 13.33 2.51 3.56
C LEU A 32 14.23 1.33 3.16
N VAL A 33 15.37 1.17 3.83
CA VAL A 33 16.25 0.01 3.61
C VAL A 33 15.58 -1.30 4.01
N LEU A 34 14.86 -1.34 5.14
CA LEU A 34 14.13 -2.54 5.56
C LEU A 34 13.08 -2.94 4.53
N HIS A 35 12.32 -1.99 3.98
CA HIS A 35 11.37 -2.27 2.90
C HIS A 35 12.03 -2.83 1.63
N HIS A 36 13.28 -2.46 1.38
CA HIS A 36 14.05 -2.97 0.25
C HIS A 36 14.57 -4.40 0.49
N GLU A 37 14.89 -4.75 1.74
CA GLU A 37 15.31 -6.11 2.14
C GLU A 37 14.12 -7.09 2.20
N ASP A 38 12.93 -6.59 2.52
CA ASP A 38 11.69 -7.37 2.62
C ASP A 38 11.08 -7.78 1.27
N LEU A 39 11.66 -7.35 0.14
CA LEU A 39 11.14 -7.68 -1.19
C LEU A 39 11.30 -9.18 -1.49
N PRO A 40 10.24 -9.88 -1.93
CA PRO A 40 10.35 -11.29 -2.30
C PRO A 40 11.32 -11.51 -3.47
N GLU A 41 12.24 -12.46 -3.33
CA GLU A 41 13.21 -12.83 -4.37
C GLU A 41 12.53 -13.21 -5.70
N ASP A 42 11.36 -13.83 -5.63
CA ASP A 42 10.56 -14.22 -6.81
C ASP A 42 10.20 -13.01 -7.69
N VAL A 43 9.87 -11.87 -7.07
CA VAL A 43 9.50 -10.63 -7.78
C VAL A 43 10.73 -9.98 -8.42
N LEU A 44 11.88 -10.06 -7.75
CA LEU A 44 13.16 -9.57 -8.26
C LEU A 44 13.62 -10.37 -9.49
N ILE A 45 13.51 -11.70 -9.42
CA ILE A 45 13.85 -12.61 -10.52
C ILE A 45 12.89 -12.40 -11.70
N ALA A 46 11.58 -12.25 -11.44
CA ALA A 46 10.58 -12.00 -12.47
C ALA A 46 10.83 -10.69 -13.24
N ASN A 47 11.33 -9.66 -12.56
CA ASN A 47 11.66 -8.36 -13.14
C ASN A 47 13.10 -8.29 -13.71
N ALA A 48 13.79 -9.43 -13.82
CA ALA A 48 15.17 -9.55 -14.30
C ALA A 48 16.17 -8.63 -13.55
N LEU A 49 15.89 -8.36 -12.27
CA LEU A 49 16.77 -7.58 -11.41
C LEU A 49 17.84 -8.49 -10.80
N ASP A 50 19.09 -8.05 -10.86
CA ASP A 50 20.22 -8.78 -10.31
C ASP A 50 20.24 -8.61 -8.78
N VAL A 51 19.84 -9.67 -8.06
CA VAL A 51 19.72 -9.71 -6.59
C VAL A 51 21.03 -9.32 -5.89
N GLU A 52 22.18 -9.57 -6.52
CA GLU A 52 23.50 -9.24 -5.96
C GLU A 52 23.95 -7.79 -6.23
N LYS A 53 23.30 -7.10 -7.18
CA LYS A 53 23.64 -5.72 -7.59
C LYS A 53 22.42 -4.80 -7.61
N LEU A 54 21.53 -4.97 -6.65
CA LEU A 54 20.40 -4.07 -6.49
C LEU A 54 20.91 -2.66 -6.18
N ARG A 55 20.62 -1.72 -7.08
CA ARG A 55 20.74 -0.29 -6.79
C ARG A 55 19.67 0.06 -5.77
N VAL A 56 19.97 1.00 -4.86
CA VAL A 56 18.95 1.62 -4.00
C VAL A 56 17.82 2.16 -4.88
N MET A 57 16.67 1.51 -4.80
CA MET A 57 15.46 1.87 -5.56
C MET A 57 14.75 3.05 -4.89
N SER A 58 14.04 3.85 -5.70
CA SER A 58 13.19 4.91 -5.16
C SER A 58 11.92 4.31 -4.53
N PRO A 59 11.28 4.99 -3.57
CA PRO A 59 10.00 4.54 -2.98
C PRO A 59 8.94 4.27 -4.06
N SER A 60 8.89 5.09 -5.11
CA SER A 60 7.98 4.91 -6.25
C SER A 60 8.23 3.61 -7.01
N ASP A 61 9.50 3.20 -7.18
CA ASP A 61 9.85 1.94 -7.83
C ASP A 61 9.55 0.74 -6.94
N LEU A 62 9.80 0.86 -5.63
CA LEU A 62 9.45 -0.17 -4.64
C LEU A 62 7.94 -0.43 -4.62
N ILE A 63 7.12 0.63 -4.68
CA ILE A 63 5.66 0.50 -4.75
C ILE A 63 5.25 -0.27 -6.01
N LYS A 64 5.76 0.16 -7.18
CA LYS A 64 5.44 -0.47 -8.48
C LYS A 64 5.82 -1.95 -8.49
N LEU A 65 6.94 -2.31 -7.87
CA LEU A 65 7.41 -3.68 -7.78
C LEU A 65 6.50 -4.53 -6.87
N ASN A 66 6.10 -3.98 -5.71
CA ASN A 66 5.20 -4.67 -4.79
C ASN A 66 3.81 -4.94 -5.38
N ILE A 67 3.29 -4.01 -6.19
CA ILE A 67 1.96 -4.13 -6.82
C ILE A 67 1.99 -4.80 -8.20
N CYS A 68 3.16 -5.22 -8.69
CA CYS A 68 3.30 -5.78 -10.04
C CYS A 68 2.53 -7.11 -10.17
N ASP A 69 1.94 -7.36 -11.35
CA ASP A 69 1.12 -8.55 -11.59
C ASP A 69 1.93 -9.85 -11.40
N ASP A 70 3.25 -9.79 -11.58
CA ASP A 70 4.21 -10.87 -11.37
C ASP A 70 4.30 -11.32 -9.90
N ASN A 71 3.95 -10.46 -8.94
CA ASN A 71 3.84 -10.83 -7.53
C ASN A 71 2.53 -11.59 -7.26
N GLN A 72 2.47 -12.85 -7.71
CA GLN A 72 1.26 -13.69 -7.58
C GLN A 72 0.92 -14.02 -6.12
N SER A 73 1.87 -13.90 -5.19
CA SER A 73 1.69 -14.13 -3.75
C SER A 73 1.35 -12.87 -2.95
N ALA A 74 1.18 -11.71 -3.61
CA ALA A 74 0.89 -10.45 -2.95
C ALA A 74 -0.39 -10.55 -2.11
N ASN A 75 -0.27 -10.34 -0.80
CA ASN A 75 -1.37 -10.34 0.15
C ASN A 75 -1.68 -8.93 0.67
N GLU A 76 -2.68 -8.80 1.53
CA GLU A 76 -3.10 -7.53 2.13
C GLU A 76 -1.96 -6.75 2.84
N TYR A 77 -0.98 -7.44 3.42
CA TYR A 77 0.16 -6.82 4.08
C TYR A 77 1.14 -6.23 3.06
N ASP A 78 1.33 -6.87 1.91
CA ASP A 78 2.21 -6.33 0.85
C ASP A 78 1.62 -5.05 0.25
N PHE A 79 0.31 -5.02 0.05
CA PHE A 79 -0.40 -3.80 -0.37
C PHE A 79 -0.39 -2.72 0.72
N LYS A 80 -0.55 -3.08 2.01
CA LYS A 80 -0.42 -2.11 3.12
C LYS A 80 0.99 -1.53 3.20
N LYS A 81 2.04 -2.35 3.05
CA LYS A 81 3.43 -1.86 2.95
C LYS A 81 3.60 -0.89 1.78
N ALA A 82 2.99 -1.15 0.63
CA ALA A 82 3.01 -0.24 -0.51
C ALA A 82 2.29 1.10 -0.19
N LEU A 83 1.17 1.07 0.54
CA LEU A 83 0.52 2.30 1.02
C LEU A 83 1.40 3.06 2.01
N ASP A 84 2.09 2.37 2.92
CA ASP A 84 3.01 2.98 3.89
C ASP A 84 4.21 3.63 3.22
N LEU A 85 4.63 3.10 2.07
CA LEU A 85 5.71 3.68 1.27
C LEU A 85 5.31 5.01 0.59
N LEU A 86 4.01 5.31 0.45
CA LEU A 86 3.53 6.56 -0.16
C LEU A 86 4.02 7.80 0.59
N LYS A 87 4.20 7.70 1.92
CA LYS A 87 4.70 8.83 2.73
C LYS A 87 6.12 9.26 2.35
N TYR A 88 6.90 8.36 1.75
CA TYR A 88 8.26 8.63 1.30
C TYR A 88 8.32 9.10 -0.16
N VAL A 89 7.20 9.13 -0.88
CA VAL A 89 7.13 9.69 -2.24
C VAL A 89 7.14 11.22 -2.13
N PRO A 90 8.13 11.92 -2.70
CA PRO A 90 8.29 13.36 -2.49
C PRO A 90 7.28 14.20 -3.30
N ASP A 91 6.79 13.68 -4.43
CA ASP A 91 5.84 14.38 -5.29
C ASP A 91 4.39 13.99 -4.94
N ASP A 92 3.56 14.98 -4.65
CA ASP A 92 2.17 14.75 -4.22
C ASP A 92 1.29 14.20 -5.35
N LEU A 93 1.59 14.56 -6.61
CA LEU A 93 0.87 14.03 -7.77
C LEU A 93 1.19 12.54 -7.95
N ASP A 94 2.47 12.18 -8.02
CA ASP A 94 2.92 10.79 -8.06
C ASP A 94 2.38 9.99 -6.87
N ARG A 95 2.35 10.57 -5.66
CA ARG A 95 1.79 9.92 -4.47
C ARG A 95 0.30 9.60 -4.66
N SER A 96 -0.50 10.54 -5.17
CA SER A 96 -1.93 10.32 -5.39
C SER A 96 -2.19 9.30 -6.50
N GLU A 97 -1.39 9.33 -7.56
CA GLU A 97 -1.49 8.38 -8.67
C GLU A 97 -1.08 6.97 -8.24
N LEU A 98 0.05 6.82 -7.55
CA LEU A 98 0.50 5.53 -7.01
C LEU A 98 -0.49 4.97 -5.99
N GLY A 99 -1.02 5.81 -5.10
CA GLY A 99 -2.07 5.39 -4.16
C GLY A 99 -3.28 4.82 -4.89
N HIS A 100 -3.76 5.52 -5.92
CA HIS A 100 -4.87 5.03 -6.74
C HIS A 100 -4.54 3.72 -7.47
N GLN A 101 -3.32 3.58 -8.00
CA GLN A 101 -2.87 2.35 -8.66
C GLN A 101 -2.81 1.16 -7.69
N ILE A 102 -2.33 1.36 -6.46
CA ILE A 102 -2.30 0.32 -5.42
C ILE A 102 -3.71 -0.24 -5.20
N TRP A 103 -4.72 0.63 -5.06
CA TRP A 103 -6.11 0.21 -4.87
C TRP A 103 -6.73 -0.44 -6.10
N CYS A 104 -6.45 0.06 -7.31
CA CYS A 104 -6.92 -0.59 -8.53
C CYS A 104 -6.31 -1.99 -8.68
N LYS A 105 -5.01 -2.13 -8.39
CA LYS A 105 -4.32 -3.42 -8.43
C LYS A 105 -4.83 -4.38 -7.37
N SER A 106 -5.17 -3.94 -6.17
CA SER A 106 -5.75 -4.81 -5.14
C SER A 106 -7.13 -5.34 -5.56
N ILE A 107 -7.94 -4.53 -6.23
CA ILE A 107 -9.22 -4.98 -6.82
C ILE A 107 -8.98 -6.04 -7.89
N LEU A 108 -8.02 -5.83 -8.80
CA LEU A 108 -7.72 -6.76 -9.90
C LEU A 108 -7.21 -8.14 -9.44
N ARG A 109 -6.84 -8.31 -8.17
CA ARG A 109 -6.40 -9.61 -7.63
C ARG A 109 -7.55 -10.57 -7.36
N ASP A 110 -8.76 -10.07 -7.11
CA ASP A 110 -9.92 -10.89 -6.78
C ASP A 110 -10.83 -11.10 -8.01
N ASP A 111 -11.49 -12.25 -8.08
CA ASP A 111 -12.50 -12.52 -9.11
C ASP A 111 -13.88 -11.99 -8.67
N TRP A 112 -14.19 -10.77 -9.11
CA TRP A 112 -15.47 -10.12 -8.86
C TRP A 112 -16.61 -10.62 -9.74
N THR A 113 -16.30 -11.32 -10.84
CA THR A 113 -17.31 -11.71 -11.84
C THR A 113 -18.12 -12.92 -11.41
N ASN A 114 -17.48 -13.86 -10.69
CA ASN A 114 -18.11 -15.07 -10.15
C ASN A 114 -18.42 -14.97 -8.66
N ALA A 115 -18.37 -13.76 -8.10
CA ALA A 115 -18.62 -13.48 -6.69
C ALA A 115 -20.07 -13.81 -6.27
N ASP A 116 -20.25 -14.37 -5.07
CA ASP A 116 -21.57 -14.71 -4.54
C ASP A 116 -22.33 -13.46 -4.07
N VAL A 117 -23.36 -13.10 -4.82
CA VAL A 117 -24.20 -11.93 -4.55
C VAL A 117 -25.22 -12.19 -3.43
N ASN A 118 -25.42 -13.44 -3.00
CA ASN A 118 -26.36 -13.76 -1.93
C ASN A 118 -25.83 -13.38 -0.54
N SER A 119 -24.50 -13.38 -0.38
CA SER A 119 -23.79 -12.91 0.82
C SER A 119 -22.75 -11.86 0.43
N PRO A 120 -23.19 -10.63 0.07
CA PRO A 120 -22.30 -9.62 -0.47
C PRO A 120 -21.25 -9.17 0.56
N ILE A 121 -21.62 -9.04 1.84
CA ILE A 121 -20.71 -8.63 2.92
C ILE A 121 -19.62 -9.70 3.17
N ASP A 122 -20.01 -10.97 3.30
CA ASP A 122 -19.06 -12.07 3.52
C ASP A 122 -18.11 -12.26 2.32
N THR A 123 -18.57 -11.88 1.12
CA THR A 123 -17.77 -11.95 -0.10
C THR A 123 -16.80 -10.80 -0.19
N VAL A 124 -17.24 -9.55 0.03
CA VAL A 124 -16.34 -8.39 -0.01
C VAL A 124 -15.26 -8.48 1.06
N GLN A 125 -15.58 -8.91 2.29
CA GLN A 125 -14.59 -9.06 3.38
C GLN A 125 -13.47 -10.06 3.08
N LYS A 126 -13.66 -10.98 2.12
CA LYS A 126 -12.63 -11.94 1.72
C LYS A 126 -11.67 -11.38 0.68
N THR A 127 -12.04 -10.31 -0.01
CA THR A 127 -11.22 -9.68 -1.04
C THR A 127 -10.05 -8.93 -0.43
N ILE A 128 -8.94 -8.85 -1.17
CA ILE A 128 -7.72 -8.16 -0.75
C ILE A 128 -8.01 -6.68 -0.50
N PHE A 129 -8.83 -6.05 -1.34
CA PHE A 129 -9.24 -4.65 -1.16
C PHE A 129 -9.81 -4.39 0.25
N PHE A 130 -10.81 -5.17 0.68
CA PHE A 130 -11.45 -4.96 1.98
C PHE A 130 -10.57 -5.42 3.14
N LYS A 131 -9.76 -6.46 2.96
CA LYS A 131 -8.78 -6.86 3.98
C LYS A 131 -7.76 -5.76 4.27
N ILE A 132 -7.32 -5.02 3.25
CA ILE A 132 -6.44 -3.85 3.45
C ILE A 132 -7.17 -2.77 4.27
N VAL A 133 -8.43 -2.48 3.95
CA VAL A 133 -9.23 -1.50 4.70
C VAL A 133 -9.42 -1.91 6.16
N ASP A 134 -9.78 -3.18 6.40
CA ASP A 134 -9.91 -3.71 7.76
C ASP A 134 -8.58 -3.68 8.50
N LEU A 135 -7.47 -3.96 7.83
CA LEU A 135 -6.12 -3.88 8.41
C LEU A 135 -5.78 -2.45 8.82
N ILE A 136 -6.04 -1.44 7.98
CA ILE A 136 -5.86 -0.02 8.31
C ILE A 136 -6.71 0.36 9.52
N GLY A 137 -7.98 -0.07 9.54
CA GLY A 137 -8.90 0.20 10.66
C GLY A 137 -8.45 -0.44 11.99
N VAL A 138 -7.87 -1.64 11.95
CA VAL A 138 -7.30 -2.33 13.13
C VAL A 138 -6.03 -1.64 13.63
N MET A 139 -5.27 -1.00 12.74
CA MET A 139 -4.06 -0.25 13.07
C MET A 139 -4.36 1.16 13.63
N GLU A 140 -5.63 1.51 13.83
CA GLU A 140 -6.10 2.84 14.28
C GLU A 140 -5.61 3.98 13.37
N GLU A 141 -5.30 3.67 12.11
CA GLU A 141 -4.96 4.65 11.08
C GLU A 141 -6.23 5.19 10.42
N SER A 142 -6.20 6.46 10.00
CA SER A 142 -7.33 7.10 9.34
C SER A 142 -7.57 6.49 7.95
N VAL A 143 -8.53 5.56 7.87
CA VAL A 143 -8.94 4.91 6.61
C VAL A 143 -9.28 5.95 5.53
N GLU A 144 -9.86 7.08 5.92
CA GLU A 144 -10.21 8.19 5.01
C GLU A 144 -8.99 8.83 4.32
N GLU A 145 -7.80 8.78 4.94
CA GLU A 145 -6.59 9.36 4.34
C GLU A 145 -6.06 8.52 3.18
N PHE A 146 -6.29 7.21 3.23
CA PHE A 146 -5.78 6.26 2.24
C PHE A 146 -6.83 5.84 1.22
N LEU A 147 -8.10 5.77 1.61
CA LEU A 147 -9.17 5.22 0.79
C LEU A 147 -9.60 6.21 -0.31
N PRO A 148 -9.45 5.87 -1.60
CA PRO A 148 -9.89 6.74 -2.68
C PRO A 148 -11.43 6.82 -2.71
N PRO A 149 -11.99 7.93 -3.21
CA PRO A 149 -13.44 8.05 -3.38
C PRO A 149 -13.94 7.01 -4.37
N LEU A 150 -15.13 6.46 -4.10
CA LEU A 150 -15.74 5.39 -4.89
C LEU A 150 -15.83 5.74 -6.39
N ASP A 151 -16.23 6.97 -6.71
CA ASP A 151 -16.36 7.42 -8.10
C ASP A 151 -15.03 7.34 -8.85
N ARG A 152 -13.92 7.72 -8.19
CA ARG A 152 -12.57 7.64 -8.77
C ARG A 152 -12.17 6.20 -9.07
N LEU A 153 -12.53 5.24 -8.21
CA LEU A 153 -12.29 3.82 -8.50
C LEU A 153 -13.14 3.30 -9.66
N LEU A 154 -14.42 3.67 -9.71
CA LEU A 154 -15.33 3.22 -10.78
C LEU A 154 -14.97 3.81 -12.15
N GLU A 155 -14.36 4.99 -12.18
CA GLU A 155 -13.92 5.64 -13.41
C GLU A 155 -12.54 5.16 -13.91
N ALA A 156 -11.77 4.49 -13.05
CA ALA A 156 -10.40 4.03 -13.33
C ALA A 156 -10.33 3.23 -14.65
N GLU A 157 -9.41 3.63 -15.53
CA GLU A 157 -9.17 2.91 -16.80
C GLU A 157 -8.44 1.59 -16.56
N GLU A 158 -7.68 1.51 -15.46
CA GLU A 158 -6.90 0.37 -15.01
C GLU A 158 -7.77 -0.86 -14.72
N LEU A 159 -9.02 -0.66 -14.30
CA LEU A 159 -9.97 -1.74 -14.05
C LEU A 159 -10.49 -2.41 -15.35
N GLY A 160 -10.19 -1.84 -16.51
CA GLY A 160 -10.55 -2.41 -17.81
C GLY A 160 -12.06 -2.69 -17.92
N SER A 161 -12.42 -3.94 -18.22
CA SER A 161 -13.81 -4.38 -18.37
C SER A 161 -14.52 -4.69 -17.04
N ILE A 162 -13.81 -4.74 -15.91
CA ILE A 162 -14.42 -5.05 -14.60
C ILE A 162 -15.29 -3.88 -14.13
N LYS A 163 -14.94 -2.64 -14.49
CA LYS A 163 -15.73 -1.46 -14.11
C LYS A 163 -17.15 -1.46 -14.68
N ASP A 164 -17.37 -2.09 -15.83
CA ASP A 164 -18.69 -2.20 -16.46
C ASP A 164 -19.53 -3.37 -15.90
N ASN A 165 -18.95 -4.18 -15.01
CA ASN A 165 -19.63 -5.32 -14.41
C ASN A 165 -20.60 -4.87 -13.30
N SER A 166 -21.88 -5.19 -13.45
CA SER A 166 -22.92 -4.83 -12.47
C SER A 166 -22.72 -5.47 -11.09
N THR A 167 -22.17 -6.67 -11.02
CA THR A 167 -21.87 -7.37 -9.76
C THR A 167 -20.74 -6.67 -9.03
N PHE A 168 -19.67 -6.33 -9.73
CA PHE A 168 -18.55 -5.55 -9.16
C PHE A 168 -19.03 -4.20 -8.61
N GLN A 169 -19.74 -3.41 -9.41
CA GLN A 169 -20.25 -2.10 -8.98
C GLN A 169 -21.16 -2.23 -7.76
N TYR A 170 -22.01 -3.26 -7.71
CA TYR A 170 -22.89 -3.51 -6.58
C TYR A 170 -22.10 -3.87 -5.32
N LEU A 171 -21.18 -4.85 -5.40
CA LEU A 171 -20.37 -5.29 -4.27
C LEU A 171 -19.50 -4.15 -3.72
N LEU A 172 -18.87 -3.38 -4.61
CA LEU A 172 -18.03 -2.25 -4.21
C LEU A 172 -18.85 -1.19 -3.49
N ARG A 173 -20.05 -0.83 -3.99
CA ARG A 173 -20.96 0.10 -3.32
C ARG A 173 -21.38 -0.38 -1.93
N VAL A 174 -21.81 -1.63 -1.83
CA VAL A 174 -22.24 -2.24 -0.55
C VAL A 174 -21.09 -2.24 0.45
N GLY A 175 -19.89 -2.60 0.00
CA GLY A 175 -18.73 -2.61 0.86
C GLY A 175 -18.28 -1.21 1.29
N TYR A 176 -18.32 -0.21 0.41
CA TYR A 176 -18.07 1.19 0.79
C TYR A 176 -19.06 1.69 1.84
N GLU A 177 -20.34 1.38 1.70
CA GLU A 177 -21.36 1.68 2.72
C GLU A 177 -21.05 0.98 4.05
N HIS A 178 -20.58 -0.27 4.01
CA HIS A 178 -20.19 -1.02 5.20
C HIS A 178 -18.96 -0.39 5.92
N ILE A 179 -17.96 0.04 5.16
CA ILE A 179 -16.77 0.74 5.68
C ILE A 179 -17.21 2.03 6.38
N HIS A 180 -18.03 2.85 5.72
CA HIS A 180 -18.49 4.10 6.30
C HIS A 180 -19.23 3.87 7.61
N ARG A 181 -20.15 2.90 7.65
CA ARG A 181 -20.94 2.60 8.83
C ARG A 181 -20.14 2.01 10.00
N THR A 182 -19.05 1.31 9.73
CA THR A 182 -18.35 0.48 10.73
C THR A 182 -17.05 1.13 11.23
N LEU A 183 -16.36 1.84 10.34
CA LEU A 183 -15.02 2.38 10.58
C LEU A 183 -15.00 3.92 10.61
N ILE A 184 -15.92 4.59 9.91
CA ILE A 184 -15.95 6.06 9.81
C ILE A 184 -16.98 6.65 10.79
N ASP A 185 -18.21 6.12 10.82
CA ASP A 185 -19.30 6.57 11.73
C ASP A 185 -19.13 6.10 13.19
N LYS A 186 -17.93 5.67 13.59
CA LYS A 186 -17.66 5.16 14.94
C LYS A 186 -17.32 6.24 15.98
N ASP A 187 -17.29 7.51 15.57
CA ASP A 187 -17.19 8.70 16.42
C ASP A 187 -18.57 9.25 16.85
#